data_AF-A0A918X237-F1
#
_entry.id   AF-A0A918X237-F1
#
_cell.length_a   1.000
_cell.length_b   1.000
_cell.length_c   1.000
_cell.angle_alpha   90.00
_cell.angle_beta   90.00
_cell.angle_gamma   90.00
#
_symmetry.space_group_name_H-M   'P 1'
#
loop_
_entity.id
_entity.type
_entity.pdbx_description
1 polymer ?
#
loop_
_entity_poly.entity_id
_entity_poly.type
_entity_poly.pdbx_seq_one_letter_code
_entity_poly.pdbx_strand_id
1 'polypeptide(L)'
;MHMAPVSALGDGGSSSEWRRVRAAVLAAEPLCRTCGEPATTADHIVPRKHGGDDRPDNLQPLCAPCNLAKGDGLVAEPSRDW
;
A
#
# COMPACT_ATOMS: atom_id res chain seq x y z
N MET A 1 21.58 1.09 -15.13
CA MET A 1 20.69 2.23 -14.83
C MET A 1 19.36 1.97 -15.53
N HIS A 2 18.42 1.31 -14.88
CA HIS A 2 17.06 1.16 -15.44
C HIS A 2 16.12 1.82 -14.45
N MET A 3 15.84 3.09 -14.70
CA MET A 3 14.76 3.81 -14.04
C MET A 3 13.48 3.23 -14.63
N ALA A 4 12.71 2.50 -13.83
CA ALA A 4 11.37 2.10 -14.24
C ALA A 4 10.56 3.38 -14.51
N PRO A 5 9.80 3.45 -15.62
CA PRO A 5 9.05 4.65 -15.94
C PRO A 5 8.03 4.89 -14.83
N VAL A 6 8.02 6.12 -14.30
CA VAL A 6 6.91 6.63 -13.49
C VAL A 6 5.62 6.33 -14.25
N SER A 7 4.78 5.48 -13.65
CA SER A 7 3.51 5.01 -14.22
C SER A 7 2.71 6.19 -14.77
N ALA A 8 2.71 6.36 -16.09
CA ALA A 8 1.94 7.38 -16.78
C ALA A 8 0.48 6.94 -16.82
N LEU A 9 -0.31 7.39 -15.83
CA LEU A 9 -1.74 7.52 -15.97
C LEU A 9 -2.18 8.85 -15.36
N GLY A 10 -2.90 9.63 -16.16
CA GLY A 10 -3.52 10.89 -15.74
C GLY A 10 -4.68 10.70 -14.76
N ASP A 11 -5.32 11.83 -14.45
CA ASP A 11 -6.31 12.05 -13.41
C ASP A 11 -7.47 11.02 -13.44
N GLY A 12 -7.35 9.93 -12.66
CA GLY A 12 -8.51 9.09 -12.29
C GLY A 12 -8.39 7.58 -12.46
N GLY A 13 -7.28 7.01 -12.96
CA GLY A 13 -7.15 5.57 -13.20
C GLY A 13 -5.98 4.88 -12.48
N SER A 14 -6.21 3.67 -11.96
CA SER A 14 -5.16 2.78 -11.44
C SER A 14 -4.38 2.13 -12.60
N SER A 15 -3.04 2.26 -12.63
CA SER A 15 -2.21 1.71 -13.70
C SER A 15 -2.29 0.19 -13.76
N SER A 16 -2.08 -0.38 -14.96
CA SER A 16 -2.04 -1.84 -15.10
C SER A 16 -0.94 -2.45 -14.24
N GLU A 17 0.17 -1.71 -14.08
CA GLU A 17 1.27 -2.03 -13.18
C GLU A 17 0.82 -1.99 -11.72
N TRP A 18 0.18 -0.90 -11.28
CA TRP A 18 -0.34 -0.80 -9.92
C TRP A 18 -1.33 -1.91 -9.58
N ARG A 19 -2.22 -2.28 -10.52
CA ARG A 19 -3.14 -3.41 -10.34
C ARG A 19 -2.40 -4.73 -10.14
N ARG A 20 -1.33 -4.99 -10.89
CA ARG A 20 -0.49 -6.19 -10.73
C ARG A 20 0.22 -6.21 -9.38
N VAL A 21 0.88 -5.11 -9.02
CA VAL A 21 1.60 -4.99 -7.74
C VAL A 21 0.65 -5.14 -6.56
N ARG A 22 -0.49 -4.43 -6.57
CA ARG A 22 -1.52 -4.54 -5.52
C ARG A 22 -2.01 -5.98 -5.37
N ALA A 23 -2.29 -6.68 -6.47
CA ALA A 23 -2.72 -8.07 -6.41
C ALA A 23 -1.64 -8.98 -5.83
N ALA A 24 -0.37 -8.77 -6.19
CA ALA A 24 0.75 -9.54 -5.64
C ALA A 24 0.93 -9.33 -4.12
N VAL A 25 0.84 -8.09 -3.64
CA VAL A 25 0.93 -7.78 -2.20
C VAL A 25 -0.18 -8.47 -1.41
N LEU A 26 -1.44 -8.36 -1.87
CA LEU A 26 -2.59 -8.97 -1.19
C LEU A 26 -2.57 -10.51 -1.26
N ALA A 27 -2.01 -11.10 -2.31
CA ALA A 27 -1.87 -12.54 -2.43
C ALA A 27 -0.75 -13.09 -1.52
N ALA A 28 0.35 -12.35 -1.38
CA ALA A 28 1.48 -12.74 -0.53
C ALA A 28 1.12 -12.63 0.96
N GLU A 29 0.35 -11.62 1.34
CA GLU A 29 -0.05 -11.38 2.72
C GLU A 29 -1.52 -10.94 2.78
N PRO A 30 -2.45 -11.89 2.96
CA PRO A 30 -3.89 -11.63 2.83
C PRO A 30 -4.52 -10.97 4.06
N LEU A 31 -3.76 -10.75 5.14
CA LEU A 31 -4.24 -10.17 6.39
C LEU A 31 -3.70 -8.75 6.58
N CYS A 32 -4.51 -7.90 7.19
CA CYS A 32 -4.16 -6.54 7.56
C CYS A 32 -3.03 -6.57 8.59
N ARG A 33 -1.91 -5.89 8.31
CA ARG A 33 -0.78 -5.82 9.24
C ARG A 33 -1.13 -5.16 10.57
N THR A 34 -2.09 -4.24 10.56
CA THR A 34 -2.53 -3.51 11.76
C THR A 34 -3.42 -4.38 12.66
N CYS A 35 -4.53 -4.92 12.14
CA CYS A 35 -5.56 -5.56 12.97
C CYS A 35 -5.73 -7.07 12.75
N GLY A 36 -5.11 -7.67 11.73
CA GLY A 36 -5.23 -9.10 11.43
C GLY A 36 -6.47 -9.52 10.62
N GLU A 37 -7.44 -8.61 10.39
CA GLU A 37 -8.60 -8.87 9.51
C GLU A 37 -8.19 -8.98 8.03
N PRO A 38 -9.02 -9.55 7.14
CA PRO A 38 -8.71 -9.64 5.72
C PRO A 38 -8.34 -8.29 5.09
N ALA A 39 -7.19 -8.23 4.44
CA ALA A 39 -6.72 -7.03 3.76
C ALA A 39 -7.46 -6.84 2.43
N THR A 40 -7.82 -5.59 2.15
CA THR A 40 -8.54 -5.21 0.93
C THR A 40 -7.83 -4.09 0.16
N THR A 41 -6.78 -3.52 0.72
CA THR A 41 -5.97 -2.45 0.12
C THR A 41 -4.49 -2.74 0.28
N ALA A 42 -3.68 -2.33 -0.70
CA ALA A 42 -2.23 -2.20 -0.53
C ALA A 42 -1.95 -0.71 -0.29
N ASP A 43 -1.39 -0.40 0.88
CA ASP A 43 -1.08 0.95 1.33
C ASP A 43 0.42 1.20 1.26
N HIS A 44 0.80 2.43 0.95
CA HIS A 44 2.18 2.87 0.94
C HIS A 44 2.69 3.10 2.37
N ILE A 45 3.70 2.35 2.80
CA ILE A 45 4.36 2.49 4.11
C ILE A 45 4.88 3.92 4.25
N VAL A 46 5.71 4.37 3.31
CA VAL A 46 5.99 5.79 3.09
C VAL A 46 5.01 6.31 2.05
N PRO A 47 4.10 7.24 2.39
CA PRO A 47 3.13 7.77 1.43
C PRO A 47 3.80 8.44 0.23
N ARG A 48 3.13 8.42 -0.93
CA ARG A 48 3.64 9.06 -2.17
C ARG A 48 3.97 10.54 -1.99
N LYS A 49 3.17 11.27 -1.20
CA LYS A 49 3.43 12.69 -0.88
C LYS A 49 4.72 12.92 -0.08
N HIS A 50 5.22 11.86 0.55
CA HIS A 50 6.48 11.83 1.31
C HIS A 50 7.61 11.13 0.54
N GLY A 51 7.44 10.91 -0.77
CA GLY A 51 8.46 10.33 -1.64
C GLY A 51 8.47 8.80 -1.71
N GLY A 52 7.45 8.13 -1.18
CA GLY A 52 7.31 6.69 -1.35
C GLY A 52 6.95 6.28 -2.77
N ASP A 53 7.46 5.12 -3.18
CA ASP A 53 7.24 4.53 -4.50
C ASP A 53 6.26 3.35 -4.45
N ASP A 54 5.89 2.83 -5.62
CA ASP A 54 4.97 1.69 -5.78
C ASP A 54 5.69 0.33 -5.69
N ARG A 55 6.94 0.27 -5.19
CA ARG A 55 7.66 -0.99 -5.08
C ARG A 55 7.07 -1.83 -3.95
N PRO A 56 7.02 -3.18 -4.08
CA PRO A 56 6.42 -4.05 -3.06
C PRO A 56 7.02 -3.91 -1.65
N ASP A 57 8.28 -3.49 -1.53
CA ASP A 57 8.95 -3.24 -0.25
C ASP A 57 8.44 -1.99 0.49
N ASN A 58 7.83 -1.04 -0.23
CA ASN A 58 7.16 0.12 0.33
C ASN A 58 5.63 -0.08 0.47
N LEU A 59 5.12 -1.30 0.30
CA LEU A 59 3.69 -1.59 0.39
C LEU A 59 3.36 -2.52 1.55
N GLN A 60 2.22 -2.29 2.17
CA GLN A 60 1.66 -3.13 3.23
C GLN A 60 0.18 -3.45 2.96
N PRO A 61 -0.27 -4.68 3.26
CA PRO A 61 -1.68 -5.02 3.18
C PRO A 61 -2.42 -4.44 4.39
N LEU A 62 -3.49 -3.68 4.12
CA LEU A 62 -4.40 -3.14 5.12
C LEU A 62 -5.85 -3.46 4.75
N CYS A 63 -6.72 -3.56 5.75
CA CYS A 63 -8.15 -3.46 5.53
C CYS A 63 -8.54 -1.99 5.31
N ALA A 64 -9.64 -1.75 4.61
CA ALA A 64 -10.13 -0.39 4.32
C ALA A 64 -10.20 0.55 5.55
N PRO A 65 -10.72 0.15 6.73
CA PRO A 65 -10.77 1.06 7.88
C PRO A 65 -9.38 1.39 8.45
N CYS A 66 -8.46 0.43 8.52
CA CYS A 66 -7.08 0.70 8.96
C CYS A 66 -6.33 1.60 7.98
N ASN A 67 -6.52 1.40 6.67
CA ASN A 67 -5.95 2.26 5.64
C ASN A 67 -6.46 3.70 5.77
N LEU A 68 -7.78 3.87 5.96
CA LEU A 68 -8.39 5.19 6.18
C LEU A 68 -7.86 5.86 7.46
N ALA A 69 -7.70 5.09 8.54
CA ALA A 69 -7.18 5.59 9.81
C ALA A 69 -5.70 6.02 9.72
N LYS A 70 -4.88 5.32 8.93
CA LYS A 70 -3.49 5.71 8.66
C LYS A 70 -3.42 7.03 7.89
N GLY A 71 -4.26 7.17 6.86
CA GLY A 71 -4.17 8.28 5.91
C GLY A 71 -2.75 8.39 5.33
N ASP A 72 -2.23 9.62 5.27
CA ASP A 72 -0.86 9.86 4.84
C ASP A 72 0.16 9.94 6.00
N GLY A 73 -0.13 9.33 7.15
CA GLY A 73 0.84 9.21 8.23
C GLY A 73 2.02 8.32 7.83
N LEU A 74 3.23 8.63 8.31
CA LEU A 74 4.45 7.83 8.06
C LEU A 74 4.43 6.47 8.79
N VAL A 75 3.58 6.31 9.80
CA VAL A 75 3.30 5.05 10.49
C VAL A 75 1.88 5.09 11.05
N ALA A 76 1.06 4.07 10.74
CA ALA A 76 -0.01 3.71 11.65
C ALA A 76 0.65 2.83 12.71
N GLU A 77 0.95 3.42 13.87
CA GLU A 77 1.38 2.65 15.04
C GLU A 77 0.46 1.42 15.17
N PRO A 78 0.99 0.19 15.13
CA PRO A 78 0.17 -0.96 15.47
C PRO A 78 -0.15 -0.83 16.95
N SER A 79 -1.41 -0.54 17.28
CA SER A 79 -1.93 -0.76 18.63
C SER A 79 -1.90 -2.27 18.89
N ARG A 80 -0.73 -2.80 19.25
CA ARG A 80 -0.56 -4.18 19.72
C ARG A 80 -0.16 -4.11 21.18
N ASP A 81 -1.18 -4.00 22.02
CA ASP A 81 -1.15 -4.59 23.35
C ASP A 81 -1.55 -6.08 23.18
N TRP A 82 -0.57 -6.98 23.00
CA TRP A 82 -0.72 -8.44 23.14
C TRP A 82 0.54 -9.02 23.77
#